data_AF-A2FRE6-F1
#
_entry.id   AF-A2FRE6-F1
#
_cell.length_a   1.000
_cell.length_b   1.000
_cell.length_c   1.000
_cell.angle_alpha   90.00
_cell.angle_beta   90.00
_cell.angle_gamma   90.00
#
_symmetry.space_group_name_H-M   'P 1'
#
loop_
_entity.id
_entity.type
_entity.pdbx_description
1 polymer ?
#
loop_
_entity_poly.entity_id
_entity_poly.type
_entity_poly.pdbx_seq_one_letter_code
_entity_poly.pdbx_strand_id
1 'polypeptide(L)' 'MFDTVLKTLNVDKKDVVMVGDRMITDIAFASQNGARSILVLSGVDTREDALKYPDQDKPTWILPSLVEVADMFEEMANKK' A
#
# COMPACT_ATOMS: atom_id res chain seq x y z
N MET A 1 10.76 -10.59 -6.54
CA MET A 1 9.71 -9.81 -7.25
C MET A 1 9.88 -8.32 -6.99
N PHE A 2 9.85 -7.85 -5.73
CA PHE A 2 9.93 -6.41 -5.42
C PHE A 2 11.21 -5.74 -5.94
N ASP A 3 12.38 -6.29 -5.62
CA ASP A 3 13.66 -5.77 -6.12
C ASP A 3 13.76 -5.72 -7.64
N THR A 4 13.12 -6.66 -8.34
CA THR A 4 13.07 -6.69 -9.79
C THR A 4 12.28 -5.49 -10.32
N VAL A 5 11.14 -5.17 -9.70
CA VAL A 5 10.32 -4.00 -10.07
C VAL A 5 11.10 -2.71 -9.84
N LEU A 6 11.74 -2.55 -8.68
CA LEU A 6 12.55 -1.37 -8.37
C LEU A 6 13.67 -1.15 -9.39
N LYS A 7 14.41 -2.23 -9.73
CA LYS A 7 15.49 -2.17 -10.71
C LYS A 7 14.98 -1.90 -12.12
N THR A 8 13.86 -2.49 -12.51
CA THR A 8 13.30 -2.35 -13.88
C THR A 8 12.75 -0.94 -14.11
N LEU A 9 12.09 -0.37 -13.09
CA LEU A 9 11.51 0.98 -13.17
C LEU A 9 12.50 2.07 -12.76
N ASN A 10 13.69 1.70 -12.26
CA ASN A 10 14.71 2.62 -11.76
C ASN A 10 14.16 3.60 -10.72
N VAL A 11 13.47 3.07 -9.71
CA VAL A 11 12.85 3.83 -8.62
C VAL A 11 13.36 3.34 -7.26
N ASP A 12 13.45 4.25 -6.30
CA ASP A 12 13.79 3.90 -4.93
C ASP A 12 12.57 3.34 -4.18
N LYS A 13 12.81 2.43 -3.24
CA LYS A 13 11.77 1.86 -2.38
C LYS A 13 10.95 2.92 -1.65
N LYS A 14 11.59 4.01 -1.22
CA LYS A 14 10.91 5.14 -0.54
C LYS A 14 9.87 5.83 -1.44
N ASP A 15 10.03 5.75 -2.76
CA ASP A 15 9.18 6.41 -3.74
C ASP A 15 8.07 5.46 -4.27
N VAL A 16 8.00 4.24 -3.72
CA VAL A 16 7.01 3.22 -4.09
C VAL A 16 6.05 2.96 -2.94
N VAL A 17 4.80 2.64 -3.30
CA VAL A 17 3.75 2.19 -2.39
C VAL A 17 3.01 1.02 -3.02
N MET A 18 2.77 -0.04 -2.26
CA MET A 18 1.97 -1.19 -2.67
C MET A 18 0.49 -0.89 -2.43
N VAL A 19 -0.38 -1.16 -3.39
CA VAL A 19 -1.83 -0.99 -3.26
C VAL A 19 -2.51 -2.32 -3.50
N GLY A 20 -3.40 -2.74 -2.60
CA GLY A 20 -4.13 -4.00 -2.75
C GLY A 20 -5.27 -4.13 -1.74
N ASP A 21 -6.02 -5.20 -1.86
CA ASP A 21 -7.25 -5.43 -1.09
C ASP A 21 -7.14 -6.58 -0.08
N ARG A 22 -5.96 -7.22 0.01
CA ARG A 22 -5.71 -8.33 0.93
C ARG A 22 -4.51 -8.08 1.84
N MET A 23 -4.71 -8.31 3.14
CA MET A 23 -3.69 -8.29 4.17
C MET A 23 -2.63 -9.36 3.94
N ILE A 24 -3.05 -10.60 3.64
CA ILE A 24 -2.13 -11.75 3.55
C ILE A 24 -1.22 -11.74 2.31
N THR A 25 -1.62 -11.04 1.25
CA THR A 25 -0.83 -10.94 0.01
C THR A 25 -0.20 -9.57 -0.11
N ASP A 26 -0.99 -8.52 -0.34
CA ASP A 26 -0.47 -7.22 -0.78
C ASP A 26 0.22 -6.49 0.37
N ILE A 27 -0.45 -6.44 1.53
CA ILE A 27 0.08 -5.74 2.71
C ILE A 27 1.25 -6.52 3.32
N ALA A 28 1.12 -7.84 3.44
CA ALA A 28 2.20 -8.71 3.89
C ALA A 28 3.43 -8.62 2.98
N PHE A 29 3.24 -8.61 1.65
CA PHE A 29 4.33 -8.44 0.71
C PHE A 29 5.04 -7.10 0.89
N ALA A 30 4.29 -6.01 1.09
CA ALA A 30 4.87 -4.70 1.36
C ALA A 30 5.65 -4.68 2.69
N SER A 31 5.06 -5.20 3.78
CA SER A 31 5.68 -5.30 5.10
C SER A 31 7.02 -6.06 5.03
N GLN A 32 7.01 -7.25 4.42
CA GLN A 32 8.21 -8.10 4.28
C GLN A 32 9.34 -7.43 3.49
N ASN A 33 9.01 -6.50 2.59
CA ASN A 33 9.99 -5.74 1.81
C ASN A 33 10.32 -4.37 2.42
N GLY A 34 9.70 -4.02 3.56
CA GLY A 34 9.82 -2.71 4.20
C GLY A 34 9.36 -1.57 3.29
N ALA A 35 8.29 -1.81 2.53
CA ALA A 35 7.65 -0.84 1.65
C ALA A 35 6.37 -0.30 2.29
N ARG A 36 5.97 0.91 1.89
CA ARG A 36 4.68 1.49 2.30
C ARG A 36 3.55 0.76 1.58
N SER A 37 2.36 0.72 2.19
CA SER A 37 1.21 0.06 1.60
C SER A 37 -0.12 0.75 1.88
N ILE A 38 -1.07 0.54 0.97
CA ILE A 38 -2.45 0.99 1.08
C ILE A 38 -3.36 -0.23 0.95
N LEU A 39 -4.20 -0.45 1.97
CA LEU A 39 -5.32 -1.38 1.88
C LEU A 39 -6.53 -0.63 1.32
N VAL A 40 -7.06 -1.09 0.19
CA VAL A 40 -8.33 -0.61 -0.36
C VAL A 40 -9.49 -1.51 0.09
N LEU A 41 -10.57 -0.90 0.57
CA LEU A 41 -11.72 -1.60 1.14
C LEU A 41 -12.78 -2.02 0.10
N SER A 42 -12.51 -1.80 -1.18
CA SER A 42 -13.40 -2.17 -2.29
C SER A 42 -13.32 -3.65 -2.68
N GLY A 43 -12.38 -4.40 -2.08
CA GLY A 43 -12.12 -5.81 -2.40
C GLY A 43 -12.45 -6.74 -1.23
N VAL A 44 -11.44 -7.52 -0.79
CA VAL A 44 -11.63 -8.66 0.11
C VAL A 44 -11.56 -8.32 1.60
N ASP A 45 -10.43 -7.83 2.10
CA ASP A 45 -10.23 -7.64 3.54
C ASP A 45 -10.78 -6.29 4.01
N THR A 46 -11.32 -6.28 5.23
CA THR A 46 -11.92 -5.07 5.82
C THR A 46 -10.95 -4.33 6.73
N ARG A 47 -11.39 -3.16 7.23
CA ARG A 47 -10.64 -2.41 8.24
C ARG A 47 -10.47 -3.23 9.53
N GLU A 48 -11.49 -3.99 9.91
CA GLU A 48 -11.46 -4.86 11.08
C GLU A 48 -10.44 -6.00 10.92
N ASP A 49 -10.29 -6.53 9.70
CA ASP A 49 -9.26 -7.53 9.42
C ASP A 49 -7.86 -6.96 9.60
N ALA A 50 -7.61 -5.73 9.11
CA ALA A 50 -6.34 -5.05 9.30
C ALA A 50 -5.99 -4.82 10.78
N LEU A 51 -6.99 -4.61 11.65
CA LEU A 51 -6.76 -4.40 13.10
C LEU A 51 -6.29 -5.66 13.83
N LYS A 52 -6.46 -6.85 13.24
CA LYS A 52 -6.02 -8.14 13.83
C LYS A 52 -4.50 -8.35 13.70
N TYR A 53 -3.84 -7.58 12.84
CA TYR A 53 -2.40 -7.67 12.62
C TYR A 53 -1.62 -6.81 13.62
N PRO A 54 -0.37 -7.18 13.94
CA PRO A 54 0.50 -6.34 14.75
C PRO A 54 0.89 -5.06 13.99
N ASP A 55 1.28 -4.01 14.70
CA ASP A 55 1.48 -2.68 14.10
C ASP A 55 2.49 -2.65 12.95
N GLN A 56 3.54 -3.48 12.99
CA GLN A 56 4.51 -3.56 11.89
C GLN A 56 3.95 -4.16 10.60
N ASP A 57 2.88 -4.93 10.68
CA ASP A 57 2.25 -5.62 9.55
C ASP A 57 0.95 -4.96 9.08
N LYS A 58 0.59 -3.81 9.68
CA LYS A 58 -0.55 -3.01 9.26
C LYS A 58 -0.23 -2.21 8.01
N PRO A 59 -1.24 -1.92 7.16
CA PRO A 59 -1.05 -1.04 6.03
C PRO A 59 -0.73 0.37 6.51
N THR A 60 0.05 1.11 5.71
CA THR A 60 0.37 2.52 6.01
C THR A 60 -0.88 3.40 5.93
N TRP A 61 -1.77 3.11 4.97
CA TRP A 61 -3.07 3.77 4.83
C TRP A 61 -4.18 2.76 4.56
N ILE A 62 -5.41 3.10 4.95
CA ILE A 62 -6.62 2.33 4.63
C ILE A 62 -7.61 3.29 3.97
N LEU A 63 -7.92 3.03 2.70
CA LEU A 63 -8.78 3.89 1.88
C LEU A 63 -9.98 3.10 1.33
N PRO A 64 -11.12 3.77 1.05
CA PRO A 64 -12.31 3.08 0.56
C PRO A 64 -12.10 2.34 -0.76
N SER A 65 -11.43 2.95 -1.73
CA SER A 65 -11.19 2.39 -3.06
C SER A 65 -9.96 2.99 -3.74
N LEU A 66 -9.70 2.61 -5.00
CA LEU A 66 -8.68 3.23 -5.85
C LEU A 66 -8.98 4.69 -6.20
N VAL A 67 -10.24 5.14 -6.11
CA VAL A 67 -10.61 6.53 -6.37
C VAL A 67 -9.92 7.44 -5.35
N GLU A 68 -10.06 7.12 -4.06
CA GLU A 68 -9.42 7.91 -3.00
C GLU A 68 -7.89 7.79 -3.00
N VAL A 69 -7.34 6.71 -3.56
CA VAL A 69 -5.88 6.60 -3.79
C VAL A 69 -5.43 7.63 -4.83
N ALA A 70 -6.18 7.78 -5.93
CA ALA A 70 -5.89 8.77 -6.96
C ALA A 70 -6.00 10.20 -6.40
N ASP A 71 -7.09 10.51 -5.70
CA ASP A 71 -7.31 11.82 -5.06
C ASP A 71 -6.15 12.15 -4.11
N MET A 72 -5.72 11.19 -3.28
CA MET A 72 -4.59 11.36 -2.37
C MET A 72 -3.29 11.69 -3.12
N PHE A 73 -3.01 11.03 -4.24
CA PHE A 73 -1.80 11.31 -5.03
C PHE A 73 -1.88 12.66 -5.76
N GLU A 74 -3.05 13.05 -6.26
CA GLU A 74 -3.25 14.37 -6.85
C GLU A 74 -3.01 15.48 -5.83
N GLU A 75 -3.56 15.35 -4.62
CA GLU A 75 -3.30 16.28 -3.53
C GLU A 75 -1.81 16.38 -3.17
N MET A 76 -1.11 15.25 -3.12
CA MET A 76 0.34 15.23 -2.85
C MET A 76 1.14 15.91 -3.95
N ALA A 77 0.75 15.72 -5.22
CA ALA A 77 1.41 16.34 -6.37
C ALA A 77 1.19 17.87 -6.41
N ASN A 78 0.00 18.32 -6.02
CA ASN A 78 -0.39 19.72 -6.04
C ASN A 78 0.11 20.54 -4.83
N LYS A 79 0.59 19.90 -3.76
CA LYS A 79 1.19 20.56 -2.58
C LYS A 79 2.68 20.96 -2.79
N LYS A 80 3.15 21.06 -4.03
CA LYS A 80 4.49 21.54 -4.38
C LYS A 80 4.59 23.06 -4.31
#